data_AF-A0A952DV53-F1
#
_entry.id   AF-A0A952DV53-F1
#
_cell.length_a   1.000
_cell.length_b   1.000
_cell.length_c   1.000
_cell.angle_alpha   90.00
_cell.angle_beta   90.00
_cell.angle_gamma   90.00
#
_symmetry.space_group_name_H-M   'P 1'
#
loop_
_entity.id
_entity.type
_entity.pdbx_description
1 polymer ?
#
loop_
_entity_poly.entity_id
_entity_poly.type
_entity_poly.pdbx_seq_one_letter_code
_entity_poly.pdbx_strand_id
1 'polypeptide(L)'
;MEEKEMQANEAQENTMNINADENAAGITNMDESIVENETEKLKEELNEQKDKYLRLAAEFDNYRKRTSKEKYELIQTAGKDIIISLLEVLDDIDRAEYQINNSADFALQKEGVTLVFNKIRST
;
A
#
# COMPACT_ATOMS: atom_id res chain seq x y z
N MET A 1 -52.62 -4.93 30.86
CA MET A 1 -53.65 -4.31 30.00
C MET A 1 -54.75 -3.91 30.94
N GLU A 2 -55.24 -2.67 30.84
CA GLU A 2 -56.20 -2.03 31.79
C GLU A 2 -55.55 -1.76 33.16
N GLU A 3 -55.63 -0.60 33.80
CA GLU A 3 -56.51 0.56 33.70
C GLU A 3 -55.83 1.76 34.39
N LYS A 4 -56.19 2.98 33.96
CA LYS A 4 -55.80 4.24 34.60
C LYS A 4 -56.54 4.42 35.95
N GLU A 5 -55.91 5.15 36.87
CA GLU A 5 -56.40 6.37 37.54
C GLU A 5 -56.00 6.47 39.02
N MET A 6 -55.48 7.65 39.38
CA MET A 6 -55.48 8.37 40.68
C MET A 6 -54.17 9.20 40.76
N GLN A 7 -54.10 10.50 41.07
CA GLN A 7 -54.97 11.60 41.52
C GLN A 7 -54.17 12.89 41.19
N ALA A 8 -54.69 13.93 40.54
CA ALA A 8 -55.44 15.08 41.08
C ALA A 8 -54.75 15.84 42.24
N ASN A 9 -54.15 17.02 41.93
CA ASN A 9 -54.05 18.26 42.74
C ASN A 9 -53.00 19.18 42.08
N GLU A 10 -53.09 20.51 41.98
CA GLU A 10 -53.99 21.51 42.53
C GLU A 10 -53.78 22.83 41.76
N ALA A 11 -54.78 23.68 41.83
CA ALA A 11 -54.91 25.00 41.24
C ALA A 11 -53.75 25.98 41.47
N GLN A 12 -53.47 26.85 40.48
CA GLN A 12 -53.69 28.29 40.65
C GLN A 12 -53.64 29.07 39.33
N GLU A 13 -54.71 29.83 39.15
CA GLU A 13 -55.01 30.78 38.09
C GLU A 13 -54.16 32.06 38.17
N ASN A 14 -53.77 32.54 36.97
CA ASN A 14 -54.04 33.90 36.46
C ASN A 14 -53.49 35.12 37.24
N THR A 15 -52.62 35.91 36.61
CA THR A 15 -52.99 37.24 36.07
C THR A 15 -51.82 37.92 35.34
N MET A 16 -52.20 38.61 34.26
CA MET A 16 -51.43 39.37 33.26
C MET A 16 -50.50 40.46 33.82
N ASN A 17 -49.49 40.87 33.05
CA ASN A 17 -49.38 42.20 32.38
C ASN A 17 -48.02 42.33 31.64
N ILE A 18 -47.94 42.04 30.33
CA ILE A 18 -47.81 42.97 29.17
C ILE A 18 -46.66 44.01 29.26
N ASN A 19 -45.64 43.74 28.42
CA ASN A 19 -44.72 44.61 27.66
C ASN A 19 -43.96 45.75 28.34
N ALA A 20 -42.62 45.69 28.27
CA ALA A 20 -41.79 46.58 27.43
C ALA A 20 -40.30 46.29 27.70
N ASP A 21 -39.58 45.75 26.71
CA ASP A 21 -38.39 46.45 26.22
C ASP A 21 -37.97 45.94 24.84
N GLU A 22 -37.97 46.87 23.89
CA GLU A 22 -37.50 46.70 22.52
C GLU A 22 -35.96 46.66 22.55
N ASN A 23 -35.33 45.50 22.33
CA ASN A 23 -34.02 45.35 21.66
C ASN A 23 -33.53 43.89 21.71
N ALA A 24 -34.10 43.02 20.87
CA ALA A 24 -33.59 41.65 20.69
C ALA A 24 -33.43 41.26 19.21
N ALA A 25 -33.35 42.23 18.30
CA ALA A 25 -33.22 41.98 16.86
C ALA A 25 -31.76 41.96 16.35
N GLY A 26 -30.76 42.07 17.24
CA GLY A 26 -29.36 42.29 16.85
C GLY A 26 -28.38 41.13 17.06
N ILE A 27 -28.79 40.01 17.69
CA ILE A 27 -27.83 39.00 18.19
C ILE A 27 -27.98 37.64 17.48
N THR A 28 -29.12 37.36 16.84
CA THR A 28 -29.38 36.04 16.25
C THR A 28 -28.67 35.81 14.91
N ASN A 29 -28.39 36.87 14.13
CA ASN A 29 -27.81 36.74 12.79
C ASN A 29 -26.27 36.64 12.77
N MET A 30 -25.59 37.01 13.86
CA MET A 30 -24.13 37.01 13.90
C MET A 30 -23.57 35.60 14.17
N ASP A 31 -24.27 34.80 14.98
CA ASP A 31 -23.86 33.45 15.38
C ASP A 31 -23.99 32.42 14.24
N GLU A 32 -25.09 32.44 13.48
CA GLU A 32 -25.26 31.58 12.30
C GLU A 32 -24.19 31.84 11.22
N SER A 33 -23.83 33.11 10.98
CA SER A 33 -22.80 33.46 9.98
C SER A 33 -21.39 32.99 10.37
N ILE A 34 -21.08 32.94 11.67
CA ILE A 34 -19.78 32.48 12.18
C ILE A 34 -19.72 30.95 12.11
N VAL A 35 -20.80 30.26 12.48
CA VAL A 35 -20.92 28.79 12.40
C VAL A 35 -20.91 28.31 10.94
N GLU A 36 -21.55 29.02 10.01
CA GLU A 36 -21.44 28.72 8.57
C GLU A 36 -20.01 28.90 8.05
N ASN A 37 -19.30 29.95 8.48
CA ASN A 37 -17.92 30.18 8.08
C ASN A 37 -16.96 29.10 8.62
N GLU A 38 -17.18 28.64 9.84
CA GLU A 38 -16.37 27.59 10.47
C GLU A 38 -16.65 26.21 9.83
N THR A 39 -17.91 25.93 9.51
CA THR A 39 -18.30 24.70 8.78
C THR A 39 -17.82 24.69 7.34
N GLU A 40 -17.76 25.84 6.65
CA GLU A 40 -17.14 25.96 5.33
C GLU A 40 -15.63 25.70 5.38
N LYS A 41 -14.91 26.30 6.34
CA LYS A 41 -13.47 26.05 6.55
C LYS A 41 -13.18 24.57 6.84
N LEU A 42 -13.96 23.95 7.71
CA LEU A 42 -13.86 22.51 8.02
C LEU A 42 -14.11 21.63 6.77
N LYS A 43 -15.05 22.03 5.90
CA LYS A 43 -15.30 21.33 4.63
C LYS A 43 -14.14 21.50 3.65
N GLU A 44 -13.58 22.69 3.53
CA GLU A 44 -12.39 22.95 2.70
C GLU A 44 -11.19 22.13 3.18
N GLU A 45 -10.90 22.15 4.49
CA GLU A 45 -9.80 21.39 5.08
C GLU A 45 -10.01 19.88 4.89
N LEU A 46 -11.24 19.39 5.05
CA LEU A 46 -11.58 18.00 4.75
C LEU A 46 -11.34 17.65 3.28
N ASN A 47 -11.68 18.55 2.36
CA ASN A 47 -11.47 18.33 0.92
C ASN A 47 -9.98 18.32 0.58
N GLU A 48 -9.20 19.23 1.17
CA GLU A 48 -7.76 19.30 0.99
C GLU A 48 -7.08 18.01 1.50
N GLN A 49 -7.52 17.49 2.65
CA GLN A 49 -7.01 16.23 3.19
C GLN A 49 -7.41 15.02 2.32
N LYS A 50 -8.62 15.01 1.75
CA LYS A 50 -9.04 13.97 0.80
C LYS A 50 -8.21 13.97 -0.46
N ASP A 51 -7.92 15.14 -1.02
CA ASP A 51 -7.06 15.29 -2.19
C ASP A 51 -5.62 14.83 -1.91
N LYS A 52 -5.07 15.23 -0.76
CA LYS A 52 -3.77 14.75 -0.27
C LYS A 52 -3.74 13.24 -0.12
N TYR A 53 -4.79 12.66 0.46
CA TYR A 53 -4.91 11.22 0.64
C TYR A 53 -4.98 10.48 -0.71
N LEU A 54 -5.80 10.97 -1.64
CA LEU A 54 -5.94 10.36 -2.96
C LEU A 54 -4.61 10.40 -3.74
N ARG A 55 -3.89 11.52 -3.64
CA ARG A 55 -2.55 11.65 -4.24
C ARG A 55 -1.55 10.68 -3.60
N LEU A 56 -1.53 10.60 -2.27
CA LEU A 56 -0.64 9.68 -1.56
C LEU A 56 -0.94 8.22 -1.88
N ALA A 57 -2.23 7.86 -1.99
CA ALA A 57 -2.65 6.52 -2.41
C ALA A 57 -2.14 6.19 -3.82
N ALA A 58 -2.25 7.14 -4.77
CA ALA A 58 -1.72 6.97 -6.12
C ALA A 58 -0.17 6.87 -6.14
N GLU A 59 0.53 7.66 -5.33
CA GLU A 59 1.98 7.56 -5.17
C GLU A 59 2.41 6.22 -4.59
N PHE A 60 1.66 5.69 -3.62
CA PHE A 60 1.92 4.39 -3.02
C PHE A 60 1.70 3.24 -4.02
N ASP A 61 0.63 3.29 -4.81
CA ASP A 61 0.39 2.31 -5.87
C ASP A 61 1.49 2.33 -6.94
N ASN A 62 1.93 3.53 -7.34
CA ASN A 62 3.07 3.69 -8.24
C ASN A 62 4.36 3.12 -7.64
N TYR A 63 4.62 3.37 -6.35
CA TYR A 63 5.75 2.82 -5.63
C TYR A 63 5.70 1.29 -5.57
N ARG A 64 4.55 0.69 -5.24
CA ARG A 64 4.37 -0.76 -5.21
C ARG A 64 4.66 -1.38 -6.58
N LYS A 65 4.12 -0.78 -7.64
CA LYS A 65 4.32 -1.25 -9.01
C LYS A 65 5.78 -1.20 -9.41
N ARG A 66 6.46 -0.07 -9.13
CA ARG A 66 7.90 0.09 -9.38
C ARG A 66 8.73 -0.93 -8.60
N THR A 67 8.48 -1.06 -7.29
CA THR A 67 9.22 -1.99 -6.42
C THR A 67 9.05 -3.44 -6.87
N SER A 68 7.85 -3.81 -7.33
CA SER A 68 7.61 -5.17 -7.85
C SER A 68 8.40 -5.42 -9.13
N LYS A 69 8.46 -4.42 -10.02
CA LYS A 69 9.24 -4.49 -11.25
C LYS A 69 10.74 -4.59 -10.97
N GLU A 70 11.27 -3.75 -10.08
CA GLU A 70 12.68 -3.78 -9.69
C GLU A 70 13.07 -5.12 -9.03
N LYS A 71 12.21 -5.68 -8.17
CA LYS A 71 12.43 -7.02 -7.60
C LYS A 71 12.49 -8.10 -8.67
N TYR A 72 11.59 -8.05 -9.64
CA TYR A 72 11.57 -9.01 -10.75
C TYR A 72 12.82 -8.89 -11.62
N GLU A 73 13.22 -7.66 -11.96
CA GLU A 73 14.45 -7.39 -12.72
C GLU A 73 15.69 -7.88 -11.94
N LEU A 74 15.76 -7.60 -10.64
CA LEU A 74 16.83 -8.08 -9.77
C LEU A 74 16.92 -9.60 -9.76
N ILE A 75 15.80 -10.32 -9.64
CA ILE A 75 15.80 -11.79 -9.68
C ILE A 75 16.27 -12.31 -11.05
N GLN A 76 15.79 -11.70 -12.15
CA GLN A 76 16.21 -12.10 -13.50
C GLN A 76 17.70 -11.86 -13.74
N THR A 77 18.26 -10.76 -13.23
CA THR A 77 19.68 -10.43 -13.44
C THR A 77 20.61 -11.09 -12.42
N ALA A 78 20.19 -11.31 -11.18
CA ALA A 78 21.03 -11.91 -10.14
C ALA A 78 21.45 -13.35 -10.48
N GLY A 79 20.59 -14.13 -11.15
CA GLY A 79 20.92 -15.49 -11.58
C GLY A 79 21.66 -15.57 -12.91
N LYS A 80 21.72 -14.47 -13.69
CA LYS A 80 22.21 -14.49 -15.06
C LYS A 80 23.67 -14.94 -15.14
N ASP A 81 24.54 -14.34 -14.34
CA ASP A 81 25.98 -14.62 -14.40
C ASP A 81 26.28 -16.06 -13.96
N ILE A 82 25.55 -16.57 -12.97
CA ILE A 82 25.64 -17.96 -12.53
C ILE A 82 25.21 -18.91 -13.65
N ILE A 83 24.06 -18.65 -14.30
CA ILE A 83 23.57 -19.49 -15.41
C ILE A 83 24.56 -19.48 -16.57
N ILE A 84 25.13 -18.33 -16.93
CA ILE A 84 26.15 -18.23 -17.99
C ILE A 84 27.37 -19.07 -17.63
N SER A 85 27.89 -18.96 -16.41
CA SER A 85 29.04 -19.76 -15.97
C SER A 85 28.74 -21.28 -15.97
N LEU A 86 27.50 -21.67 -15.67
CA LEU A 86 27.07 -23.06 -15.69
C LEU A 86 26.94 -23.60 -17.13
N LEU A 87 26.52 -22.78 -18.09
CA LEU A 87 26.49 -23.15 -19.51
C LEU A 87 27.89 -23.46 -20.04
N GLU A 88 28.91 -22.68 -19.66
CA GLU A 88 30.30 -22.96 -20.05
C GLU A 88 30.84 -24.28 -19.48
N VAL A 89 30.34 -24.71 -18.33
CA VAL A 89 30.65 -26.01 -17.75
C VAL A 89 29.93 -27.12 -18.53
N LEU A 90 28.67 -26.89 -18.90
CA LEU A 90 27.89 -27.82 -19.70
C LEU A 90 28.55 -28.09 -21.06
N ASP A 91 29.04 -27.04 -21.73
CA ASP A 91 29.77 -27.17 -23.00
C ASP A 91 31.05 -28.03 -22.84
N ASP A 92 31.76 -27.89 -21.71
CA ASP A 92 32.95 -28.69 -21.42
C ASP A 92 32.60 -30.15 -21.08
N ILE A 93 31.42 -30.39 -20.47
CA ILE A 93 30.89 -31.76 -20.25
C ILE A 93 30.63 -32.43 -21.60
N ASP A 94 29.93 -31.75 -22.52
CA ASP A 94 29.65 -32.29 -23.86
C ASP A 94 30.95 -32.59 -24.61
N ARG A 95 31.96 -31.71 -24.46
CA ARG A 95 33.30 -31.92 -25.03
C ARG A 95 34.00 -33.14 -24.42
N ALA A 96 33.90 -33.34 -23.11
CA ALA A 96 34.47 -34.51 -22.44
C ALA A 96 33.74 -35.81 -22.85
N GLU A 97 32.41 -35.77 -22.97
CA GLU A 97 31.62 -36.90 -23.46
C GLU A 97 32.02 -37.29 -24.89
N TYR A 98 32.21 -36.31 -25.78
CA TYR A 98 32.69 -36.55 -27.14
C TYR A 98 34.04 -37.28 -27.15
N GLN A 99 34.97 -36.90 -26.27
CA GLN A 99 36.29 -37.53 -26.16
C GLN A 99 36.22 -38.97 -25.62
N ILE A 100 35.30 -39.24 -24.70
CA ILE A 100 35.03 -40.58 -24.17
C ILE A 100 34.49 -41.49 -25.27
N ASN A 101 33.55 -40.99 -26.08
CA ASN A 101 32.90 -41.79 -27.12
C ASN A 101 33.76 -42.00 -28.37
N ASN A 102 34.68 -41.07 -28.69
CA ASN A 102 35.40 -41.06 -29.97
C ASN A 102 36.92 -41.24 -29.87
N SER A 103 37.50 -41.27 -28.66
CA SER A 103 38.94 -41.55 -28.49
C SER A 103 39.14 -42.82 -27.66
N ALA A 104 40.19 -43.59 -27.98
CA ALA A 104 40.61 -44.74 -27.17
C ALA A 104 41.68 -44.37 -26.12
N ASP A 105 42.05 -43.09 -26.04
CA ASP A 105 43.09 -42.62 -25.13
C ASP A 105 42.49 -42.34 -23.74
N PHE A 106 42.67 -43.30 -22.85
CA PHE A 106 42.20 -43.22 -21.47
C PHE A 106 42.81 -42.03 -20.70
N ALA A 107 44.05 -41.61 -21.01
CA ALA A 107 44.66 -40.47 -20.34
C ALA A 107 43.95 -39.18 -20.71
N LEU A 108 43.64 -39.00 -22.01
CA LEU A 108 42.92 -37.85 -22.53
C LEU A 108 41.48 -37.77 -22.01
N GLN A 109 40.78 -38.91 -21.93
CA GLN A 109 39.46 -39.00 -21.32
C GLN A 109 39.46 -38.58 -19.84
N LYS A 110 40.42 -39.11 -19.07
CA LYS A 110 40.56 -38.78 -17.65
C LYS A 110 40.88 -37.29 -17.44
N GLU A 111 41.72 -36.72 -18.30
CA GLU A 111 42.05 -35.30 -18.29
C GLU A 111 40.82 -34.43 -18.56
N GLY A 112 40.04 -34.74 -19.61
CA GLY A 112 38.81 -34.02 -19.94
C GLY A 112 37.81 -33.99 -18.78
N VAL A 113 37.57 -35.13 -18.13
CA VAL A 113 36.71 -35.21 -16.94
C VAL A 113 37.28 -34.40 -15.78
N THR A 114 38.60 -34.46 -15.56
CA THR A 114 39.26 -33.71 -14.47
C THR A 114 39.14 -32.19 -14.67
N LEU A 115 39.26 -31.71 -15.92
CA LEU A 115 39.11 -30.30 -16.27
C LEU A 115 37.71 -29.78 -15.95
N VAL A 116 36.67 -30.54 -16.29
CA VAL A 116 35.27 -30.20 -15.95
C VAL A 116 35.08 -30.07 -14.43
N PHE A 117 35.56 -31.05 -13.66
CA PHE A 117 35.46 -31.02 -12.19
C PHE A 117 36.20 -29.84 -11.57
N ASN A 118 37.38 -29.52 -12.09
CA ASN A 118 38.13 -28.36 -11.63
C ASN A 118 37.40 -27.05 -11.94
N LYS A 119 36.80 -26.95 -13.13
CA LYS A 119 36.03 -25.77 -13.54
C LYS A 119 34.86 -25.54 -12.59
N ILE A 120 34.03 -26.54 -12.34
CA ILE A 120 32.91 -26.48 -11.36
C ILE A 120 33.37 -26.07 -9.96
N ARG A 121 34.54 -26.55 -9.52
CA ARG A 121 35.08 -26.26 -8.19
C ARG A 121 35.68 -24.85 -8.07
N SER A 122 36.00 -24.23 -9.21
CA SER A 122 36.53 -22.87 -9.30
C SER A 122 35.49 -21.80 -9.64
N THR A 123 34.31 -22.21 -10.12
CA THR A 123 33.13 -21.37 -10.36
C THR A 123 32.42 -21.05 -9.04
#